data_AF-A0A2E8QNP9-F1
#
_entry.id   AF-A0A2E8QNP9-F1
#
_cell.length_a   1.000
_cell.length_b   1.000
_cell.length_c   1.000
_cell.angle_alpha   90.00
_cell.angle_beta   90.00
_cell.angle_gamma   90.00
#
_symmetry.space_group_name_H-M   'P 1'
#
loop_
_entity.id
_entity.type
_entity.pdbx_description
1 polymer ?
#
loop_
_entity_poly.entity_id
_entity_poly.type
_entity_poly.pdbx_seq_one_letter_code
_entity_poly.pdbx_strand_id
1 'polypeptide(L)'
;VIADLETHTGGDIEVNGVSPREARESRAYGYNLCVTVCPVENCLTLRRLENEVDVRTGQMVSPAEKLQWTRHPNNPMANADP
;
A
#
# COMPACT_ATOMS: atom_id res chain seq x y z
N VAL A 1 4.31 -5.63 -2.56
CA VAL A 1 5.03 -4.34 -2.37
C VAL A 1 4.06 -3.33 -1.80
N ILE A 2 4.57 -2.36 -1.06
CA ILE A 2 3.79 -1.27 -0.48
C ILE A 2 4.56 0.04 -0.61
N ALA A 3 3.85 1.15 -0.79
CA ALA A 3 4.44 2.47 -0.73
C ALA A 3 4.77 2.82 0.72
N ASP A 4 5.99 3.27 0.99
CA ASP A 4 6.44 3.67 2.33
C ASP A 4 7.18 5.01 2.29
N LEU A 5 7.23 5.72 3.41
CA LEU A 5 7.89 7.04 3.49
C LEU A 5 9.40 6.88 3.60
N GLU A 6 10.14 7.66 2.83
CA GLU A 6 11.57 7.83 3.07
C GLU A 6 11.84 8.88 4.16
N THR A 7 10.98 9.90 4.28
CA THR A 7 11.12 10.99 5.26
C THR A 7 9.76 11.32 5.91
N HIS A 8 9.74 11.44 7.25
CA HIS A 8 8.55 11.91 7.96
C HIS A 8 8.34 13.41 7.69
N THR A 9 7.31 13.75 6.93
CA THR A 9 6.85 15.15 6.82
C THR A 9 6.25 15.56 8.17
N GLY A 10 6.74 16.64 8.78
CA GLY A 10 6.29 17.05 10.11
C GLY A 10 4.78 17.34 10.23
N GLY A 11 4.26 17.33 11.45
CA GLY A 11 2.85 17.60 11.79
C GLY A 11 2.02 16.34 12.12
N ASP A 12 0.90 16.53 12.80
CA ASP A 12 -0.08 15.49 13.08
C ASP A 12 -1.10 15.44 11.94
N ILE A 13 -0.88 14.51 11.00
CA ILE A 13 -1.75 14.31 9.84
C ILE A 13 -2.53 13.01 10.05
N GLU A 14 -3.85 13.08 9.90
CA GLU A 14 -4.72 11.91 9.87
C GLU A 14 -5.28 11.68 8.46
N VAL A 15 -5.36 10.42 8.05
CA VAL A 15 -5.99 9.97 6.81
C VAL A 15 -7.21 9.15 7.18
N ASN A 16 -8.39 9.80 7.21
CA ASN A 16 -9.64 9.21 7.66
C ASN A 16 -9.56 8.63 9.10
N GLY A 17 -8.94 9.38 10.02
CA GLY A 17 -8.86 9.01 11.43
C GLY A 17 -7.74 8.02 11.80
N VAL A 18 -6.85 7.69 10.88
CA VAL A 18 -5.65 6.88 11.15
C VAL A 18 -4.38 7.54 10.64
N SER A 19 -3.22 7.09 11.11
CA SER A 19 -1.94 7.60 10.61
C SER A 19 -1.74 7.28 9.10
N PRO A 20 -0.96 8.08 8.35
CA PRO A 20 -0.64 7.78 6.96
C PRO A 20 -0.01 6.39 6.76
N ARG A 21 0.79 5.92 7.73
CA ARG A 21 1.37 4.56 7.71
C ARG A 21 0.28 3.50 7.79
N GLU A 22 -0.60 3.60 8.77
CA GLU A 22 -1.68 2.64 8.97
C GLU A 22 -2.66 2.63 7.78
N ALA A 23 -3.00 3.79 7.22
CA ALA A 23 -3.82 3.87 6.01
C ALA A 23 -3.18 3.10 4.84
N ARG A 24 -1.86 3.24 4.63
CA ARG A 24 -1.15 2.51 3.58
C ARG A 24 -1.13 1.01 3.85
N GLU A 25 -0.79 0.61 5.07
CA GLU A 25 -0.65 -0.80 5.46
C GLU A 25 -1.97 -1.55 5.43
N SER A 26 -3.08 -0.93 5.83
CA SER A 26 -4.38 -1.61 5.91
C SER A 26 -5.26 -1.46 4.65
N ARG A 27 -5.16 -0.34 3.92
CA ARG A 27 -6.13 0.00 2.86
C ARG A 27 -5.57 0.02 1.44
N ALA A 28 -4.25 0.06 1.26
CA ALA A 28 -3.68 0.03 -0.08
C ALA A 28 -4.00 -1.29 -0.80
N TYR A 29 -3.93 -1.31 -2.13
CA TYR A 29 -4.12 -2.53 -2.93
C TYR A 29 -2.96 -2.82 -3.89
N GLY A 30 -1.86 -2.05 -3.80
CA GLY A 30 -0.61 -2.33 -4.53
C GLY A 30 -0.54 -1.79 -5.96
N TYR A 31 -1.38 -0.82 -6.33
CA TYR A 31 -1.30 -0.13 -7.63
C TYR A 31 -0.09 0.83 -7.75
N ASN A 32 0.47 1.26 -6.62
CA ASN A 32 1.75 1.98 -6.51
C ASN A 32 1.87 3.32 -7.23
N LEU A 33 0.80 3.83 -7.87
CA LEU A 33 0.83 5.12 -8.58
C LEU A 33 1.32 6.28 -7.70
N CYS A 34 0.99 6.25 -6.40
CA CYS A 34 1.39 7.26 -5.42
C CYS A 34 2.91 7.48 -5.35
N VAL A 35 3.72 6.46 -5.58
CA VAL A 35 5.19 6.56 -5.58
C VAL A 35 5.68 7.37 -6.79
N THR A 36 5.03 7.25 -7.93
CA THR A 36 5.42 7.92 -9.18
C THR A 36 4.89 9.34 -9.28
N VAL A 37 3.72 9.62 -8.69
CA VAL A 37 3.05 10.93 -8.83
C VAL A 37 3.29 11.86 -7.65
N CYS A 38 4.06 11.44 -6.63
CA CYS A 38 4.31 12.29 -5.49
C CYS A 38 5.06 13.56 -5.94
N PRO A 39 4.56 14.77 -5.62
CA PRO A 39 5.20 16.02 -6.05
C PRO A 39 6.47 16.33 -5.25
N VAL A 40 6.69 15.63 -4.14
CA VAL A 40 7.87 15.77 -3.29
C VAL A 40 8.87 14.71 -3.71
N GLU A 41 10.07 15.18 -4.07
CA GLU A 41 11.20 14.32 -4.43
C GLU A 41 11.51 13.35 -3.28
N ASN A 42 11.70 12.06 -3.59
CA ASN A 42 12.07 11.04 -2.61
C ASN A 42 11.13 11.00 -1.38
N CYS A 43 9.83 11.19 -1.61
CA CYS A 43 8.84 11.18 -0.55
C CYS A 43 8.35 9.76 -0.23
N LEU A 44 8.17 8.93 -1.27
CA LEU A 44 7.70 7.56 -1.14
C LEU A 44 8.61 6.59 -1.90
N THR A 45 8.88 5.44 -1.31
CA THR A 45 9.52 4.29 -1.98
C THR A 45 8.63 3.06 -1.98
N LEU A 46 8.99 2.10 -2.83
CA LEU A 46 8.38 0.77 -2.81
C LEU A 46 9.15 -0.16 -1.89
N ARG A 47 8.57 -0.44 -0.73
CA ARG A 47 9.02 -1.52 0.16
C ARG A 47 8.51 -2.86 -0.36
N ARG A 48 9.42 -3.83 -0.50
CA ARG A 48 9.05 -5.21 -0.76
C ARG A 48 8.61 -5.85 0.56
N LEU A 49 7.50 -6.59 0.50
CA LEU A 49 7.08 -7.42 1.62
C LEU A 49 7.77 -8.77 1.45
N GLU A 50 8.52 -9.22 2.45
CA GLU A 50 9.28 -10.48 2.39
C GLU A 50 9.11 -11.27 3.68
N ASN A 51 8.68 -12.53 3.56
CA ASN A 51 8.48 -13.44 4.70
C ASN A 51 7.59 -12.85 5.82
N GLU A 52 6.69 -11.92 5.48
CA GLU A 52 5.75 -11.29 6.39
C GLU A 52 4.30 -11.57 5.94
N VAL A 53 3.36 -11.40 6.87
CA VAL A 53 1.93 -11.44 6.56
C VAL A 53 1.54 -10.10 5.96
N ASP A 54 0.95 -10.14 4.76
CA ASP A 54 0.30 -8.98 4.19
C ASP A 54 -1.00 -8.71 4.97
N VAL A 55 -0.98 -7.72 5.85
CA VAL A 55 -2.11 -7.40 6.73
C VAL A 55 -3.40 -7.05 5.98
N ARG A 56 -3.28 -6.70 4.69
CA ARG A 56 -4.43 -6.38 3.82
C ARG A 56 -5.20 -7.61 3.37
N THR A 57 -4.55 -8.76 3.35
CA THR A 57 -5.14 -10.04 2.93
C THR A 57 -5.16 -11.07 4.06
N GLY A 58 -4.36 -10.85 5.12
CA GLY A 58 -4.13 -11.82 6.19
C GLY A 58 -3.29 -13.02 5.76
N GLN A 59 -2.68 -12.97 4.57
CA GLN A 59 -1.92 -14.09 4.00
C GLN A 59 -0.42 -13.83 4.06
N MET A 60 0.36 -14.90 4.26
CA MET A 60 1.81 -14.83 4.15
C MET A 60 2.22 -14.51 2.70
N VAL A 61 3.15 -13.58 2.54
CA VAL A 61 3.65 -13.21 1.21
C VAL A 61 4.49 -14.34 0.63
N SER A 62 4.01 -14.90 -0.47
CA SER A 62 4.72 -15.93 -1.24
C SER A 62 5.71 -15.28 -2.22
N PRO A 63 7.02 -15.59 -2.15
CA PRO A 63 7.97 -15.12 -3.14
C PRO A 63 7.76 -15.77 -4.52
N ALA A 64 7.10 -16.93 -4.57
CA ALA A 64 6.80 -17.65 -5.81
C ALA A 64 5.59 -17.08 -6.55
N GLU A 65 4.65 -16.46 -5.83
CA GLU A 65 3.37 -16.01 -6.39
C GLU A 65 3.23 -14.49 -6.30
N LYS A 66 3.26 -13.83 -7.46
CA LYS A 66 2.95 -12.41 -7.55
C LYS A 66 1.45 -12.22 -7.71
N LEU A 67 0.79 -11.72 -6.67
CA LEU A 67 -0.60 -11.29 -6.75
C LEU A 67 -0.72 -10.02 -7.59
N GLN A 68 -1.68 -9.99 -8.52
CA GLN A 68 -2.01 -8.78 -9.27
C GLN A 68 -2.89 -7.86 -8.43
N TRP A 69 -2.55 -6.56 -8.41
CA TRP A 69 -3.33 -5.54 -7.69
C TRP A 69 -4.79 -5.49 -8.16
N THR A 70 -5.06 -5.83 -9.42
CA THR A 70 -6.40 -5.87 -10.02
C THR A 70 -7.33 -6.85 -9.33
N ARG A 71 -6.79 -7.86 -8.65
CA ARG A 71 -7.52 -8.91 -7.92
C ARG A 71 -7.43 -8.75 -6.41
N HIS A 72 -6.80 -7.70 -5.93
CA HIS A 72 -6.60 -7.47 -4.51
C HIS A 72 -7.94 -7.10 -3.83
N PRO A 73 -8.25 -7.61 -2.63
CA PRO A 73 -9.55 -7.39 -1.97
C PRO A 73 -9.85 -5.90 -1.72
N ASN A 74 -8.85 -5.10 -1.38
CA ASN A 74 -8.98 -3.64 -1.23
C ASN A 74 -9.16 -2.87 -2.55
N ASN A 75 -9.04 -3.49 -3.73
CA ASN A 75 -9.29 -2.80 -4.99
C ASN A 75 -10.81 -2.73 -5.24
N PRO A 76 -11.43 -1.54 -5.25
CA PRO A 76 -12.88 -1.42 -5.46
C PRO A 76 -13.34 -1.99 -6.80
N MET A 77 -12.46 -1.95 -7.81
CA MET A 77 -12.74 -2.48 -9.14
C MET A 77 -12.63 -4.02 -9.21
N ALA A 78 -12.08 -4.68 -8.20
CA ALA A 78 -11.98 -6.14 -8.16
C ALA A 78 -13.33 -6.81 -7.90
N ASN A 79 -14.26 -6.09 -7.25
CA ASN A 79 -15.56 -6.58 -6.81
C ASN A 79 -16.74 -5.82 -7.44
N ALA A 80 -16.48 -5.04 -8.51
CA ALA A 80 -17.56 -4.39 -9.23
C ALA A 80 -18.40 -5.46 -9.94
N ASP A 81 -19.68 -5.59 -9.55
CA ASP A 81 -20.66 -6.31 -10.37
C ASP A 81 -20.75 -5.60 -11.74
N PRO A 82 -20.83 -6.34 -12.85
CA PRO A 82 -20.88 -5.77 -14.19
C PRO A 82 -22.04 -4.79 -14.41
#